data_AF-A0ASH2-F1
#
_entry.id   AF-A0ASH2-F1
#
_cell.length_a   1.000
_cell.length_b   1.000
_cell.length_c   1.000
_cell.angle_alpha   90.00
_cell.angle_beta   90.00
_cell.angle_gamma   90.00
#
_symmetry.space_group_name_H-M   'P 1'
#
loop_
_entity.id
_entity.type
_entity.pdbx_description
1 polymer ?
#
loop_
_entity_poly.entity_id
_entity_poly.type
_entity_poly.pdbx_seq_one_letter_code
_entity_poly.pdbx_strand_id
1 'polypeptide(L)'
;FVLHLAFKGTGINNTNLLPSQWSIALESSFASINTIVREQIGLRNEIYLPFIYSLFFFITVANLIGNTPYSFTITTSIMLSVAPSFTIFIGVTIMG
;
A
#
# COMPACT_ATOMS: atom_id res chain seq x y z
N PHE A 1 4.17 -4.01 -2.49
CA PHE A 1 5.13 -4.95 -3.06
C PHE A 1 6.52 -4.34 -3.20
N VAL A 2 6.71 -3.27 -3.99
CA VAL A 2 8.03 -2.59 -4.13
C VAL A 2 8.61 -2.16 -2.79
N LEU A 3 7.79 -1.62 -1.88
CA LEU A 3 8.21 -1.22 -0.54
C LEU A 3 8.64 -2.43 0.31
N HIS A 4 7.88 -3.53 0.28
CA HIS A 4 8.23 -4.77 0.97
C HIS A 4 9.51 -5.41 0.41
N LEU A 5 9.70 -5.42 -0.93
CA LEU A 5 10.92 -5.87 -1.58
C LEU A 5 12.11 -4.96 -1.29
N ALA A 6 11.92 -3.64 -1.27
CA ALA A 6 12.97 -2.67 -0.96
C ALA A 6 13.47 -2.86 0.48
N PHE A 7 12.57 -3.02 1.46
CA PHE A 7 12.97 -3.30 2.85
C PHE A 7 13.63 -4.67 3.04
N LYS A 8 13.26 -5.66 2.23
CA LYS A 8 13.92 -6.97 2.21
C LYS A 8 15.29 -6.92 1.52
N GLY A 9 15.47 -6.04 0.54
CA GLY A 9 16.71 -5.84 -0.21
C GLY A 9 17.74 -4.94 0.47
N THR A 10 17.34 -4.03 1.37
CA THR A 10 18.25 -3.16 2.15
C THR A 10 18.93 -3.87 3.34
N GLY A 11 18.82 -5.19 3.46
CA GLY A 11 19.59 -5.97 4.44
C GLY A 11 19.14 -5.81 5.90
N ILE A 12 17.95 -5.26 6.17
CA ILE A 12 17.38 -5.22 7.52
C ILE A 12 17.04 -6.62 8.04
N ASN A 13 16.96 -7.60 7.14
CA ASN A 13 16.93 -9.01 7.48
C ASN A 13 18.18 -9.67 6.86
N ASN A 14 19.33 -9.59 7.53
CA ASN A 14 20.21 -10.76 7.55
C ASN A 14 19.32 -11.97 7.86
N THR A 15 19.57 -13.10 7.23
CA THR A 15 18.84 -14.38 7.24
C THR A 15 18.62 -15.03 8.62
N ASN A 16 18.45 -14.25 9.66
CA ASN A 16 18.10 -14.63 11.01
C ASN A 16 16.62 -15.00 11.04
N LEU A 17 16.32 -16.11 11.71
CA LEU A 17 14.98 -16.64 11.94
C LEU A 17 14.08 -15.69 12.75
N LEU A 18 14.66 -14.64 13.35
CA LEU A 18 13.97 -13.62 14.12
C LEU A 18 13.73 -12.39 13.23
N PRO A 19 12.47 -12.11 12.84
CA PRO A 19 12.15 -10.94 12.03
C PRO A 19 12.39 -9.66 12.84
N SER A 20 12.98 -8.66 12.20
CA SER A 20 13.16 -7.33 12.78
C SER A 20 11.80 -6.64 13.03
N GLN A 21 11.76 -5.69 13.99
CA GLN A 21 10.52 -4.97 14.33
C GLN A 21 9.85 -4.31 13.11
N TRP A 22 10.66 -3.76 12.18
CA TRP A 22 10.19 -3.18 10.92
C TRP A 22 9.66 -4.24 9.95
N SER A 23 10.28 -5.42 9.90
CA SER A 23 9.80 -6.54 9.08
C SER A 23 8.43 -7.03 9.55
N ILE A 24 8.20 -7.12 10.87
CA ILE A 24 6.92 -7.53 11.46
C ILE A 24 5.80 -6.55 11.07
N ALA A 25 6.07 -5.24 11.11
CA ALA A 25 5.09 -4.23 10.72
C ALA A 25 4.71 -4.33 9.23
N LEU A 26 5.68 -4.59 8.35
CA LEU A 26 5.42 -4.78 6.92
C LEU A 26 4.71 -6.09 6.60
N GLU A 27 5.07 -7.17 7.29
CA GLU A 27 4.45 -8.49 7.13
C GLU A 27 3.00 -8.51 7.61
N SER A 28 2.72 -7.92 8.77
CA SER A 28 1.36 -7.77 9.29
C SER A 28 0.47 -6.89 8.39
N SER A 29 1.02 -5.79 7.87
CA SER A 29 0.33 -4.96 6.88
C SER A 29 0.03 -5.72 5.59
N PHE A 30 1.00 -6.51 5.09
CA PHE A 30 0.81 -7.36 3.92
C PHE A 30 -0.27 -8.41 4.14
N ALA A 31 -0.25 -9.11 5.27
CA ALA A 31 -1.25 -10.10 5.61
C ALA A 31 -2.66 -9.49 5.68
N SER A 32 -2.81 -8.33 6.32
CA SER A 32 -4.08 -7.60 6.41
C SER A 32 -4.64 -7.23 5.04
N ILE A 33 -3.82 -6.62 4.17
CA ILE A 33 -4.23 -6.22 2.81
C ILE A 33 -4.55 -7.46 1.97
N ASN A 34 -3.77 -8.53 2.09
CA ASN A 34 -4.02 -9.77 1.38
C ASN A 34 -5.38 -10.38 1.76
N THR A 35 -5.72 -10.41 3.05
CA THR A 35 -7.03 -10.86 3.52
C THR A 35 -8.16 -10.01 2.95
N ILE A 36 -8.05 -8.68 3.00
CA ILE A 36 -9.06 -7.76 2.44
C ILE A 36 -9.24 -8.01 0.93
N VAL A 37 -8.15 -8.12 0.17
CA VAL A 37 -8.20 -8.36 -1.27
C VAL A 37 -8.90 -9.68 -1.57
N ARG A 38 -8.54 -10.74 -0.85
CA ARG A 38 -9.14 -12.08 -1.03
C ARG A 38 -10.63 -12.09 -0.70
N GLU A 39 -11.04 -11.38 0.34
CA GLU A 39 -12.44 -11.30 0.78
C GLU A 39 -13.30 -10.43 -0.15
N GLN A 40 -12.75 -9.34 -0.69
CA GLN A 40 -13.52 -8.36 -1.47
C GLN A 40 -13.56 -8.66 -2.98
N ILE A 41 -12.43 -9.03 -3.59
CA ILE A 41 -12.35 -9.27 -5.04
C ILE A 41 -12.11 -10.73 -5.42
N GLY A 42 -11.93 -11.62 -4.43
CA GLY A 42 -11.76 -13.06 -4.62
C GLY A 42 -10.36 -13.50 -5.04
N LEU A 43 -10.08 -14.79 -4.88
CA LEU A 43 -8.78 -15.41 -5.19
C LEU A 43 -8.39 -15.32 -6.68
N ARG A 44 -9.36 -15.16 -7.58
CA ARG A 44 -9.11 -15.11 -9.03
C ARG A 44 -8.49 -13.79 -9.48
N ASN A 45 -8.58 -12.74 -8.66
CA ASN A 45 -8.16 -11.38 -8.98
C ASN A 45 -6.99 -10.91 -8.08
N GLU A 46 -6.19 -11.84 -7.56
CA GLU A 46 -4.98 -11.51 -6.78
C GLU A 46 -3.94 -10.69 -7.57
N ILE A 47 -4.06 -10.62 -8.90
CA ILE A 47 -3.20 -9.79 -9.75
C ILE A 47 -3.24 -8.30 -9.41
N TYR A 48 -4.31 -7.81 -8.78
CA TYR A 48 -4.44 -6.41 -8.35
C TYR A 48 -3.85 -6.13 -6.97
N LEU A 49 -3.46 -7.18 -6.21
CA LEU A 49 -2.85 -7.04 -4.89
C LEU A 49 -1.66 -6.06 -4.86
N PRO A 50 -0.65 -6.14 -5.76
CA PRO A 50 0.47 -5.20 -5.72
C PRO A 50 0.05 -3.73 -5.89
N PHE A 51 -0.98 -3.47 -6.71
CA PHE A 51 -1.52 -2.13 -6.92
C PHE A 51 -2.25 -1.61 -5.68
N ILE A 52 -3.16 -2.42 -5.11
CA ILE A 52 -3.91 -2.09 -3.89
C ILE A 52 -2.96 -1.84 -2.71
N TYR A 53 -1.96 -2.71 -2.55
CA TYR A 53 -0.93 -2.55 -1.53
C TYR A 53 -0.15 -1.25 -1.69
N SER A 54 0.22 -0.87 -2.92
CA SER A 54 0.93 0.38 -3.18
C SER A 54 0.07 1.60 -2.81
N LEU A 55 -1.20 1.58 -3.19
CA LEU A 55 -2.14 2.66 -2.95
C LEU A 55 -2.41 2.85 -1.45
N PHE A 56 -2.55 1.75 -0.71
CA PHE A 56 -2.70 1.77 0.75
C PHE A 56 -1.52 2.48 1.44
N PHE A 57 -0.28 2.08 1.13
CA PHE A 57 0.90 2.67 1.74
C PHE A 57 1.10 4.12 1.31
N PHE A 58 0.82 4.44 0.05
CA PHE A 58 0.88 5.82 -0.45
C PHE A 58 -0.03 6.75 0.37
N ILE A 59 -1.30 6.37 0.53
CA ILE A 59 -2.28 7.18 1.29
C ILE A 59 -1.92 7.22 2.77
N THR A 60 -1.53 6.10 3.37
CA THR A 60 -1.19 6.03 4.79
C THR A 60 0.01 6.92 5.13
N VAL A 61 1.06 6.86 4.33
CA VAL A 61 2.26 7.70 4.52
C VAL A 61 1.93 9.18 4.28
N ALA A 62 1.18 9.51 3.21
CA ALA A 62 0.75 10.88 2.94
C ALA A 62 -0.07 11.48 4.09
N ASN A 63 -0.99 10.70 4.66
CA ASN A 63 -1.79 11.12 5.81
C ASN A 63 -0.97 11.25 7.09
N LEU A 64 0.00 10.36 7.32
CA LEU A 64 0.89 10.46 8.49
C LEU A 64 1.80 11.69 8.41
N ILE A 65 2.32 12.01 7.22
CA ILE A 65 3.10 13.24 6.97
C ILE A 65 2.22 14.48 7.20
N GLY A 66 0.93 14.41 6.86
CA GLY A 66 -0.02 15.50 7.10
C GLY A 66 -0.25 15.84 8.58
N ASN A 67 -0.04 14.88 9.49
CA ASN A 67 -0.15 15.12 10.94
C ASN A 67 1.07 15.84 11.54
N THR A 68 2.13 16.07 10.75
CA THR A 68 3.32 16.79 11.22
C THR A 68 3.06 18.31 11.18
N PRO A 69 3.32 19.06 12.27
CA PRO A 69 3.13 20.50 12.27
C PRO A 69 4.02 21.17 11.20
N TYR A 70 3.50 22.20 10.54
CA TYR A 70 4.14 22.91 9.43
C TYR A 70 4.32 22.10 8.14
N SER A 71 3.74 20.89 8.05
CA SER A 71 3.73 20.08 6.83
C SER A 71 2.55 20.42 5.93
N PHE A 72 2.78 20.49 4.62
CA PHE A 72 1.68 20.57 3.64
C PHE A 72 1.09 19.18 3.45
N THR A 73 -0.18 19.00 3.81
CA THR A 73 -0.86 17.72 3.65
C THR A 73 -1.20 17.50 2.18
N ILE A 74 -0.44 16.64 1.50
CA ILE A 74 -0.63 16.42 0.05
C ILE A 74 -2.03 15.86 -0.26
N THR A 75 -2.60 15.06 0.65
CA THR A 75 -3.96 14.48 0.52
C THR A 75 -5.08 15.53 0.51
N THR A 76 -4.88 16.74 1.04
CA THR A 76 -5.92 17.80 0.99
C THR A 76 -6.07 18.40 -0.40
N SER A 77 -5.09 18.18 -1.29
CA SER A 77 -5.20 18.62 -2.66
C SER A 77 -6.24 17.77 -3.41
N ILE A 78 -7.21 18.45 -4.01
CA ILE A 78 -8.26 17.78 -4.79
C ILE A 78 -7.68 16.98 -5.95
N MET A 79 -6.62 17.49 -6.58
CA MET A 79 -5.93 16.84 -7.69
C MET A 79 -5.40 15.46 -7.29
N LEU A 80 -4.75 15.34 -6.12
CA LEU A 80 -4.20 14.06 -5.69
C LEU A 80 -5.28 13.05 -5.30
N SER A 81 -6.42 13.49 -4.77
CA SER A 81 -7.53 12.59 -4.43
C SER A 81 -8.30 12.12 -5.67
N VAL A 82 -8.56 13.05 -6.59
CA VAL A 82 -9.37 12.82 -7.78
C VAL A 82 -8.64 11.98 -8.84
N ALA A 83 -7.34 12.22 -9.06
CA ALA A 83 -6.57 11.49 -10.06
C ALA A 83 -6.59 9.95 -9.92
N PRO A 84 -6.23 9.36 -8.75
CA PRO A 84 -6.31 7.91 -8.57
C PRO A 84 -7.76 7.41 -8.56
N SER A 85 -8.72 8.20 -8.07
CA SER A 85 -10.14 7.84 -8.07
C SER A 85 -10.68 7.62 -9.50
N PHE A 86 -10.49 8.60 -10.39
CA PHE A 86 -10.90 8.46 -11.79
C PHE A 86 -10.13 7.39 -12.54
N THR A 87 -8.82 7.25 -12.26
CA THR A 87 -8.00 6.20 -12.88
C THR A 87 -8.54 4.81 -12.56
N ILE A 88 -8.88 4.54 -11.30
CA ILE A 88 -9.44 3.25 -10.87
C ILE A 88 -10.85 3.08 -11.44
N PHE A 89 -11.69 4.12 -11.40
CA PHE A 89 -13.05 4.07 -11.92
C PHE A 89 -13.07 3.68 -13.41
N ILE A 90 -12.27 4.37 -14.23
CA ILE A 90 -12.15 4.06 -15.65
C ILE A 90 -11.52 2.67 -15.85
N GLY A 91 -10.46 2.34 -15.11
CA GLY A 91 -9.79 1.04 -15.20
C GLY A 91 -10.73 -0.14 -14.93
N VAL A 92 -11.55 -0.05 -13.88
CA VAL A 92 -12.56 -1.06 -13.56
C VAL A 92 -13.67 -1.10 -14.60
N THR A 93 -14.08 0.05 -15.14
CA THR A 93 -15.13 0.10 -16.20
C THR A 93 -14.67 -0.55 -17.51
N ILE A 94 -13.36 -0.51 -17.82
CA ILE A 94 -12.81 -1.16 -19.03
C ILE A 94 -12.60 -2.67 -18.80
N MET A 95 -12.29 -3.10 -17.58
CA MET A 95 -12.03 -4.51 -17.25
C MET A 95 -13.28 -5.31 -16.91
N GLY A 96 -14.34 -4.64 -16.43
CA GLY A 96 -15.66 -5.22 -16.18
C GLY A 96 -16.41 -5.50 -17.47
#